data_AF-A0A972LCP6-F1
#
_entry.id   AF-A0A972LCP6-F1
#
_cell.length_a   1.000
_cell.length_b   1.000
_cell.length_c   1.000
_cell.angle_alpha   90.00
_cell.angle_beta   90.00
_cell.angle_gamma   90.00
#
_symmetry.space_group_name_H-M   'P 1'
#
loop_
_entity.id
_entity.type
_entity.pdbx_description
1 polymer ?
#
loop_
_entity_poly.entity_id
_entity_poly.type
_entity_poly.pdbx_seq_one_letter_code
_entity_poly.pdbx_strand_id
1 'polypeptide(L)'
;MANSGDAYGHNVYGIVGADSKLNTAPGRNIYGCVNSCHDTLADPPNSNNYQRGGCQGCHVSTSHHDDSRPWYRFLKSHGQPQFGGNEITYGDYVTGVEDNDWEYTTDPSTGDHNYYHGTTAQYSEGNALANYKTITAFCQGCHGVFHGTPDVPSPGDGMGSSSPWIRHPTDIALPTTGEYSAYDPTGAGYSTEAPVAWVDPSNPTRSEAIVMCLSCHRPHGSDQPDMLRWDYSQMIVGSGNTGGCFTCHTTKN
;
A
#
# COMPACT_ATOMS: atom_id res chain seq x y z
N MET A 1 -11.87 -4.27 12.27
CA MET A 1 -11.22 -2.94 12.26
C MET A 1 -11.01 -2.51 13.70
N ALA A 2 -9.82 -2.03 14.03
CA ALA A 2 -9.51 -1.61 15.38
C ALA A 2 -10.31 -0.36 15.73
N ASN A 3 -11.11 -0.42 16.80
CA ASN A 3 -11.86 0.72 17.34
C ASN A 3 -11.01 1.50 18.37
N SER A 4 -9.69 1.45 18.22
CA SER A 4 -8.69 1.96 19.18
C SER A 4 -8.35 3.43 18.97
N GLY A 5 -9.01 4.09 18.00
CA GLY A 5 -8.88 5.52 17.70
C GLY A 5 -8.12 5.82 16.40
N ASP A 6 -8.02 7.12 16.09
CA ASP A 6 -7.54 7.66 14.81
C ASP A 6 -6.12 7.20 14.41
N ALA A 7 -5.28 6.81 15.37
CA ALA A 7 -3.90 6.36 15.11
C ALA A 7 -3.81 4.91 14.56
N TYR A 8 -4.91 4.17 14.51
CA TYR A 8 -4.93 2.74 14.23
C TYR A 8 -5.60 2.37 12.91
N GLY A 9 -6.12 3.34 12.15
CA GLY A 9 -6.84 3.05 10.91
C GLY A 9 -7.09 4.25 10.01
N HIS A 10 -7.53 3.98 8.79
CA HIS A 10 -8.00 5.03 7.88
C HIS A 10 -9.37 5.53 8.33
N ASN A 11 -9.53 6.86 8.36
CA ASN A 11 -10.82 7.49 8.61
C ASN A 11 -11.69 7.39 7.35
N VAL A 12 -12.39 6.26 7.19
CA VAL A 12 -13.28 6.01 6.05
C VAL A 12 -14.71 6.34 6.43
N TYR A 13 -15.37 7.17 5.62
CA TYR A 13 -16.77 7.56 5.83
C TYR A 13 -17.68 6.32 5.99
N GLY A 14 -18.56 6.36 6.98
CA GLY A 14 -19.51 5.29 7.27
C GLY A 14 -18.93 4.08 7.99
N ILE A 15 -17.61 4.07 8.23
CA ILE A 15 -16.91 3.01 8.96
C ILE A 15 -16.44 3.55 10.32
N VAL A 16 -15.71 4.65 10.31
CA VAL A 16 -15.22 5.37 11.50
C VAL A 16 -15.46 6.86 11.33
N GLY A 17 -15.46 7.61 12.44
CA GLY A 17 -15.57 9.06 12.41
C GLY A 17 -14.36 9.71 11.72
N ALA A 18 -14.50 10.98 11.35
CA ALA A 18 -13.36 11.77 10.89
C ALA A 18 -12.33 11.96 12.02
N ASP A 19 -11.06 12.04 11.65
CA ASP A 19 -9.97 12.34 12.57
C ASP A 19 -10.27 13.65 13.33
N SER A 20 -9.97 13.65 14.62
CA SER A 20 -10.11 14.86 15.44
C SER A 20 -8.93 15.84 15.33
N LYS A 21 -7.80 15.40 14.76
CA LYS A 21 -6.54 16.14 14.66
C LYS A 21 -6.15 16.45 13.22
N LEU A 22 -6.33 15.52 12.29
CA LEU A 22 -5.91 15.62 10.90
C LEU A 22 -7.11 15.75 9.95
N ASN A 23 -7.24 16.89 9.27
CA ASN A 23 -8.28 17.07 8.26
C ASN A 23 -7.90 16.51 6.87
N THR A 24 -6.67 16.05 6.71
CA THR A 24 -6.15 15.42 5.48
C THR A 24 -5.29 14.22 5.81
N ALA A 25 -5.04 13.36 4.83
CA ALA A 25 -4.05 12.29 4.94
C ALA A 25 -2.70 12.83 5.46
N PRO A 26 -2.04 12.15 6.43
CA PRO A 26 -0.69 12.51 6.86
C PRO A 26 0.29 12.37 5.69
N GLY A 27 1.24 13.30 5.59
CA GLY A 27 2.22 13.28 4.50
C GLY A 27 1.62 13.62 3.13
N ARG A 28 0.51 14.35 3.10
CA ARG A 28 -0.11 14.81 1.85
C ARG A 28 0.72 15.89 1.17
N ASN A 29 1.06 15.67 -0.09
CA ASN A 29 1.78 16.60 -0.96
C ASN A 29 1.30 16.54 -2.43
N ILE A 30 0.03 16.18 -2.63
CA ILE A 30 -0.58 16.07 -3.96
C ILE A 30 -0.55 17.41 -4.70
N TYR A 31 0.18 17.44 -5.81
CA TYR A 31 0.10 18.51 -6.79
C TYR A 31 -1.06 18.25 -7.77
N GLY A 32 -2.07 19.13 -7.79
CA GLY A 32 -3.06 19.19 -8.87
C GLY A 32 -4.46 18.64 -8.58
N CYS A 33 -4.70 18.06 -7.39
CA CYS A 33 -5.98 17.47 -7.01
C CYS A 33 -6.36 17.87 -5.56
N VAL A 34 -7.13 18.95 -5.42
CA VAL A 34 -7.63 19.48 -4.14
C VAL A 34 -9.15 19.33 -4.11
N ASN A 35 -9.62 18.17 -3.67
CA ASN A 35 -11.02 17.87 -3.43
C ASN A 35 -11.15 16.86 -2.29
N SER A 36 -12.36 16.69 -1.76
CA SER A 36 -12.63 15.83 -0.60
C SER A 36 -11.96 14.45 -0.67
N CYS A 37 -12.02 13.76 -1.81
CA CYS A 37 -11.49 12.40 -1.94
C CYS A 37 -9.98 12.31 -2.13
N HIS A 38 -9.35 13.40 -2.54
CA HIS A 38 -7.89 13.52 -2.64
C HIS A 38 -7.29 14.22 -1.40
N ASP A 39 -8.13 14.52 -0.41
CA ASP A 39 -7.73 15.10 0.87
C ASP A 39 -7.95 14.07 1.99
N THR A 40 -9.11 13.40 1.98
CA THR A 40 -9.55 12.48 3.03
C THR A 40 -10.54 11.43 2.50
N LEU A 41 -10.56 10.26 3.13
CA LEU A 41 -11.62 9.26 2.89
C LEU A 41 -12.81 9.42 3.86
N ALA A 42 -12.73 10.36 4.79
CA ALA A 42 -13.71 10.56 5.85
C ALA A 42 -14.92 11.41 5.41
N ASP A 43 -14.79 12.08 4.28
CA ASP A 43 -15.84 12.98 3.80
C ASP A 43 -17.06 12.20 3.26
N PRO A 44 -18.28 12.66 3.59
CA PRO A 44 -19.49 12.04 3.08
C PRO A 44 -19.58 12.13 1.56
N PRO A 45 -20.23 11.15 0.90
CA PRO A 45 -20.55 11.29 -0.50
C PRO A 45 -21.40 12.53 -0.76
N ASN A 46 -21.12 13.24 -1.85
CA ASN A 46 -21.85 14.40 -2.33
C ASN A 46 -22.42 14.13 -3.75
N SER A 47 -23.05 15.13 -4.36
CA SER A 47 -23.67 14.99 -5.69
C SER A 47 -22.72 14.51 -6.79
N ASN A 48 -21.40 14.67 -6.61
CA ASN A 48 -20.39 14.32 -7.61
C ASN A 48 -19.87 12.87 -7.48
N ASN A 49 -20.03 12.22 -6.31
CA ASN A 49 -19.46 10.89 -6.04
C ASN A 49 -20.44 9.93 -5.30
N TYR A 50 -21.68 10.33 -5.00
CA TYR A 50 -22.65 9.46 -4.32
C TYR A 50 -22.90 8.13 -5.03
N GLN A 51 -22.99 8.14 -6.37
CA GLN A 51 -23.17 6.94 -7.18
C GLN A 51 -21.94 6.01 -7.18
N ARG A 52 -20.84 6.44 -6.55
CA ARG A 52 -19.53 5.76 -6.49
C ARG A 52 -19.18 5.30 -5.07
N GLY A 53 -20.13 5.33 -4.14
CA GLY A 53 -19.87 5.03 -2.72
C GLY A 53 -19.02 6.10 -2.02
N GLY A 54 -19.02 7.34 -2.52
CA GLY A 54 -18.18 8.42 -1.99
C GLY A 54 -16.73 8.30 -2.47
N CYS A 55 -15.77 8.47 -1.56
CA CYS A 55 -14.35 8.39 -1.88
C CYS A 55 -13.80 6.94 -1.90
N GLN A 56 -14.63 5.96 -1.53
CA GLN A 56 -14.26 4.55 -1.50
C GLN A 56 -14.02 3.96 -2.90
N GLY A 57 -14.73 4.44 -3.92
CA GLY A 57 -14.62 3.95 -5.30
C GLY A 57 -13.63 4.69 -6.21
N CYS A 58 -12.94 5.74 -5.73
CA CYS A 58 -11.88 6.48 -6.45
C CYS A 58 -12.09 6.78 -7.96
N HIS A 59 -13.34 7.04 -8.36
CA HIS A 59 -13.83 7.34 -9.72
C HIS A 59 -14.60 6.22 -10.45
N VAL A 60 -14.73 5.01 -9.91
CA VAL A 60 -15.63 3.97 -10.45
C VAL A 60 -16.83 3.69 -9.54
N SER A 61 -17.88 3.09 -10.09
CA SER A 61 -18.91 2.47 -9.25
C SER A 61 -18.39 1.11 -8.79
N THR A 62 -18.53 0.84 -7.50
CA THR A 62 -18.01 -0.35 -6.83
C THR A 62 -18.85 -1.61 -7.10
N SER A 63 -19.76 -1.58 -8.07
CA SER A 63 -20.89 -2.52 -8.17
C SER A 63 -20.65 -3.73 -9.08
N HIS A 64 -19.62 -3.72 -9.94
CA HIS A 64 -19.35 -4.84 -10.86
C HIS A 64 -17.88 -5.29 -10.83
N HIS A 65 -17.66 -6.49 -10.29
CA HIS A 65 -16.36 -7.16 -10.32
C HIS A 65 -16.24 -8.06 -11.54
N ASP A 66 -15.00 -8.17 -12.03
CA ASP A 66 -14.59 -8.99 -13.16
C ASP A 66 -13.31 -9.72 -12.74
N ASP A 67 -13.49 -10.93 -12.23
CA ASP A 67 -12.41 -11.78 -11.71
C ASP A 67 -11.52 -12.33 -12.85
N SER A 68 -11.79 -11.99 -14.12
CA SER A 68 -10.99 -12.43 -15.27
C SER A 68 -9.73 -11.59 -15.54
N ARG A 69 -9.46 -10.57 -14.71
CA ARG A 69 -8.37 -9.60 -14.91
C ARG A 69 -7.43 -9.57 -13.68
N PRO A 70 -6.16 -9.17 -13.83
CA PRO A 70 -5.16 -9.20 -12.76
C PRO A 70 -5.16 -7.94 -11.88
N TRP A 71 -6.25 -7.69 -11.15
CA TRP A 71 -6.45 -6.49 -10.31
C TRP A 71 -7.18 -6.83 -9.02
N TYR A 72 -7.02 -5.98 -8.01
CA TYR A 72 -7.78 -6.11 -6.76
C TYR A 72 -9.17 -5.52 -6.91
N ARG A 73 -10.16 -6.29 -6.51
CA ARG A 73 -11.60 -6.06 -6.62
C ARG A 73 -12.07 -4.63 -6.34
N PHE A 74 -11.46 -3.92 -5.40
CA PHE A 74 -11.85 -2.55 -5.00
C PHE A 74 -10.86 -1.46 -5.43
N LEU A 75 -9.83 -1.79 -6.22
CA LEU A 75 -8.78 -0.88 -6.68
C LEU A 75 -8.71 -0.79 -8.22
N LYS A 76 -9.87 -0.97 -8.88
CA LYS A 76 -10.01 -1.10 -10.34
C LYS A 76 -9.40 0.05 -11.13
N SER A 77 -9.74 1.29 -10.78
CA SER A 77 -9.53 2.39 -11.73
C SER A 77 -9.33 3.77 -11.12
N HIS A 78 -8.46 4.54 -11.79
CA HIS A 78 -8.17 5.95 -11.57
C HIS A 78 -8.07 6.69 -12.93
N GLY A 79 -9.18 6.90 -13.63
CA GLY A 79 -9.15 7.63 -14.90
C GLY A 79 -10.51 7.97 -15.54
N GLN A 80 -10.46 8.93 -16.46
CA GLN A 80 -11.55 9.50 -17.27
C GLN A 80 -12.21 8.48 -18.23
N PRO A 81 -13.46 8.71 -18.72
CA PRO A 81 -14.17 9.97 -18.65
C PRO A 81 -14.96 10.19 -17.38
N GLN A 82 -15.07 11.47 -17.06
CA GLN A 82 -15.82 12.05 -15.97
C GLN A 82 -17.32 11.70 -16.03
N PHE A 83 -17.87 11.27 -17.16
CA PHE A 83 -19.30 10.97 -17.30
C PHE A 83 -19.54 9.91 -18.39
N GLY A 84 -20.08 8.73 -18.04
CA GLY A 84 -20.90 7.90 -18.96
C GLY A 84 -20.38 6.55 -19.47
N GLY A 85 -19.27 5.99 -18.97
CA GLY A 85 -18.81 4.65 -19.42
C GLY A 85 -19.04 3.53 -18.39
N ASN A 86 -19.36 2.32 -18.87
CA ASN A 86 -19.45 1.10 -18.05
C ASN A 86 -18.04 0.70 -17.55
N GLU A 87 -17.94 0.20 -16.31
CA GLU A 87 -16.66 -0.21 -15.66
C GLU A 87 -15.77 -1.16 -16.51
N ILE A 88 -16.32 -1.81 -17.52
CA ILE A 88 -15.65 -2.79 -18.41
C ILE A 88 -14.59 -2.14 -19.32
N THR A 89 -14.65 -0.84 -19.62
CA THR A 89 -13.78 -0.22 -20.66
C THR A 89 -12.47 0.39 -20.15
N TYR A 90 -12.17 0.28 -18.84
CA TYR A 90 -11.05 0.99 -18.22
C TYR A 90 -9.82 0.10 -17.98
N GLY A 91 -8.63 0.71 -18.02
CA GLY A 91 -7.37 0.05 -17.66
C GLY A 91 -7.32 -0.32 -16.18
N ASP A 92 -6.54 -1.35 -15.84
CA ASP A 92 -6.26 -1.74 -14.45
C ASP A 92 -5.27 -0.76 -13.82
N TYR A 93 -5.48 -0.35 -12.56
CA TYR A 93 -4.63 0.63 -11.87
C TYR A 93 -3.94 0.12 -10.61
N VAL A 94 -4.53 -0.77 -9.82
CA VAL A 94 -3.71 -1.54 -8.87
C VAL A 94 -3.79 -2.99 -9.29
N THR A 95 -2.68 -3.48 -9.85
CA THR A 95 -2.59 -4.83 -10.39
C THR A 95 -1.95 -5.78 -9.40
N GLY A 96 -2.22 -7.07 -9.58
CA GLY A 96 -1.75 -8.14 -8.71
C GLY A 96 -2.46 -9.45 -9.04
N VAL A 97 -2.22 -10.45 -8.21
CA VAL A 97 -3.05 -11.66 -8.14
C VAL A 97 -3.83 -11.56 -6.83
N GLU A 98 -5.14 -11.42 -6.94
CA GLU A 98 -6.04 -11.39 -5.79
C GLU A 98 -6.28 -12.81 -5.28
N ASP A 99 -6.27 -12.97 -3.96
CA ASP A 99 -6.62 -14.21 -3.30
C ASP A 99 -8.11 -14.53 -3.44
N ASN A 100 -8.44 -15.81 -3.58
CA ASN A 100 -9.81 -16.25 -3.91
C ASN A 100 -10.84 -15.90 -2.82
N ASP A 101 -10.40 -15.79 -1.57
CA ASP A 101 -11.25 -15.46 -0.43
C ASP A 101 -10.97 -14.05 0.14
N TRP A 102 -10.21 -13.24 -0.61
CA TRP A 102 -9.84 -11.87 -0.25
C TRP A 102 -8.97 -11.77 1.02
N GLU A 103 -8.04 -12.71 1.19
CA GLU A 103 -7.20 -12.87 2.38
C GLU A 103 -8.03 -13.02 3.67
N TYR A 104 -9.21 -13.66 3.56
CA TYR A 104 -10.00 -13.98 4.74
C TYR A 104 -9.29 -15.05 5.58
N THR A 105 -8.70 -16.04 4.91
CA THR A 105 -7.60 -16.84 5.45
C THR A 105 -6.28 -16.47 4.80
N THR A 106 -5.17 -16.88 5.41
CA THR A 106 -3.87 -16.77 4.77
C THR A 106 -2.99 -17.96 5.13
N ASP A 107 -2.32 -18.54 4.15
CA ASP A 107 -1.34 -19.61 4.31
C ASP A 107 -0.26 -19.54 3.20
N PRO A 108 0.96 -19.06 3.54
CA PRO A 108 2.08 -19.02 2.60
C PRO A 108 2.44 -20.37 1.98
N SER A 109 2.16 -21.49 2.67
CA SER A 109 2.53 -22.82 2.19
C SER A 109 1.67 -23.32 1.03
N THR A 110 0.47 -22.76 0.88
CA THR A 110 -0.48 -23.08 -0.19
C THR A 110 -0.62 -21.94 -1.21
N GLY A 111 -0.01 -20.79 -0.95
CA GLY A 111 -0.16 -19.58 -1.75
C GLY A 111 -1.49 -18.86 -1.52
N ASP A 112 -2.15 -19.11 -0.38
CA ASP A 112 -3.37 -18.44 0.10
C ASP A 112 -2.99 -17.07 0.65
N HIS A 113 -2.78 -16.11 -0.26
CA HIS A 113 -2.57 -14.69 0.01
C HIS A 113 -2.59 -13.87 -1.29
N ASN A 114 -2.67 -12.56 -1.16
CA ASN A 114 -2.52 -11.65 -2.30
C ASN A 114 -1.06 -11.59 -2.79
N TYR A 115 -0.87 -11.45 -4.11
CA TYR A 115 0.43 -11.17 -4.73
C TYR A 115 0.42 -9.77 -5.35
N TYR A 116 1.24 -8.89 -4.80
CA TYR A 116 1.21 -7.47 -5.12
C TYR A 116 2.12 -7.14 -6.31
N HIS A 117 1.61 -6.38 -7.28
CA HIS A 117 2.48 -5.78 -8.29
C HIS A 117 3.29 -4.63 -7.69
N GLY A 118 4.60 -4.63 -7.96
CA GLY A 118 5.55 -3.64 -7.50
C GLY A 118 6.44 -3.13 -8.62
N THR A 119 7.16 -2.04 -8.34
CA THR A 119 8.19 -1.50 -9.23
C THR A 119 9.38 -1.04 -8.42
N THR A 120 10.55 -0.96 -9.06
CA THR A 120 11.74 -0.27 -8.52
C THR A 120 12.00 1.05 -9.23
N ALA A 121 11.18 1.37 -10.23
CA ALA A 121 11.25 2.65 -10.92
C ALA A 121 10.98 3.77 -9.92
N GLN A 122 11.87 4.76 -9.91
CA GLN A 122 11.70 5.94 -9.07
C GLN A 122 10.80 6.94 -9.78
N TYR A 123 9.84 7.49 -9.05
CA TYR A 123 8.90 8.46 -9.57
C TYR A 123 8.48 9.45 -8.49
N SER A 124 8.23 10.68 -8.92
CA SER A 124 7.63 11.70 -8.08
C SER A 124 6.11 11.56 -8.05
N GLU A 125 5.52 12.12 -7.01
CA GLU A 125 4.18 12.70 -6.94
C GLU A 125 3.42 12.85 -8.28
N GLY A 126 2.24 12.24 -8.42
CA GLY A 126 1.28 12.55 -9.50
C GLY A 126 0.64 11.33 -10.18
N ASN A 127 0.74 11.26 -11.51
CA ASN A 127 0.14 10.20 -12.35
C ASN A 127 0.83 8.81 -12.20
N ALA A 128 1.56 8.57 -11.12
CA ALA A 128 2.27 7.34 -10.86
C ALA A 128 1.36 6.11 -10.94
N LEU A 129 0.16 6.21 -10.37
CA LEU A 129 -0.81 5.11 -10.38
C LEU A 129 -1.20 4.67 -11.80
N ALA A 130 -1.32 5.61 -12.75
CA ALA A 130 -1.63 5.29 -14.14
C ALA A 130 -0.48 4.59 -14.87
N ASN A 131 0.76 4.87 -14.47
CA ASN A 131 1.96 4.37 -15.14
C ASN A 131 2.49 3.06 -14.55
N TYR A 132 2.56 2.99 -13.22
CA TYR A 132 3.22 1.89 -12.50
C TYR A 132 2.25 0.86 -11.95
N LYS A 133 1.01 1.26 -11.71
CA LYS A 133 -0.07 0.38 -11.30
C LYS A 133 0.17 -0.44 -10.02
N THR A 134 1.01 0.08 -9.13
CA THR A 134 1.38 -0.60 -7.87
C THR A 134 0.50 -0.13 -6.72
N ILE A 135 0.42 -0.95 -5.66
CA ILE A 135 -0.23 -0.54 -4.42
C ILE A 135 0.50 0.64 -3.76
N THR A 136 1.84 0.70 -3.89
CA THR A 136 2.63 1.84 -3.42
C THR A 136 2.21 3.13 -4.11
N ALA A 137 2.02 3.13 -5.44
CA ALA A 137 1.58 4.29 -6.20
C ALA A 137 0.17 4.75 -5.76
N PHE A 138 -0.70 3.82 -5.39
CA PHE A 138 -2.02 4.14 -4.81
C PHE A 138 -1.87 4.85 -3.46
N CYS A 139 -1.08 4.30 -2.53
CA CYS A 139 -0.82 4.91 -1.22
C CYS A 139 -0.16 6.30 -1.34
N GLN A 140 0.84 6.41 -2.20
CA GLN A 140 1.56 7.65 -2.52
C GLN A 140 0.60 8.73 -3.01
N GLY A 141 -0.47 8.35 -3.72
CA GLY A 141 -1.51 9.26 -4.20
C GLY A 141 -2.11 10.16 -3.12
N CYS A 142 -2.13 9.76 -1.84
CA CYS A 142 -2.53 10.63 -0.71
C CYS A 142 -1.39 10.89 0.30
N HIS A 143 -0.43 9.98 0.40
CA HIS A 143 0.64 9.99 1.42
C HIS A 143 2.04 10.22 0.81
N GLY A 144 2.14 11.04 -0.23
CA GLY A 144 3.33 11.09 -1.07
C GLY A 144 4.62 11.51 -0.37
N VAL A 145 4.57 12.30 0.71
CA VAL A 145 5.78 12.66 1.50
C VAL A 145 6.48 11.41 2.03
N PHE A 146 5.75 10.33 2.28
CA PHE A 146 6.30 9.07 2.80
C PHE A 146 6.78 8.10 1.72
N HIS A 147 6.60 8.45 0.44
CA HIS A 147 7.07 7.65 -0.69
C HIS A 147 8.49 8.04 -1.12
N GLY A 148 9.23 7.07 -1.66
CA GLY A 148 10.46 7.31 -2.41
C GLY A 148 11.67 6.53 -1.90
N THR A 149 12.80 6.77 -2.56
CA THR A 149 14.13 6.27 -2.19
C THR A 149 15.06 7.44 -1.85
N PRO A 150 16.26 7.20 -1.29
CA PRO A 150 17.22 8.27 -1.02
C PRO A 150 17.63 9.05 -2.28
N ASP A 151 17.55 8.43 -3.46
CA ASP A 151 17.96 9.02 -4.75
C ASP A 151 16.91 9.98 -5.32
N VAL A 152 15.63 9.76 -5.01
CA VAL A 152 14.52 10.62 -5.42
C VAL A 152 13.60 10.84 -4.21
N PRO A 153 14.01 11.67 -3.24
CA PRO A 153 13.20 11.92 -2.06
C PRO A 153 11.97 12.77 -2.42
N SER A 154 10.82 12.41 -1.86
CA SER A 154 9.62 13.23 -1.98
C SER A 154 9.80 14.56 -1.22
N PRO A 155 9.39 15.72 -1.79
CA PRO A 155 9.50 17.01 -1.11
C PRO A 155 8.70 17.02 0.21
N GLY A 156 9.34 17.42 1.32
CA GLY A 156 8.74 17.46 2.66
C GLY A 156 9.59 16.70 3.70
N ASP A 157 8.97 16.22 4.78
CA ASP A 157 9.63 15.42 5.84
C ASP A 157 9.94 13.96 5.41
N GLY A 158 10.22 13.76 4.12
CA GLY A 158 10.30 12.46 3.45
C GLY A 158 11.56 11.66 3.73
N MET A 159 11.89 10.71 2.85
CA MET A 159 13.11 9.92 2.90
C MET A 159 14.36 10.84 2.93
N GLY A 160 15.17 10.78 3.99
CA GLY A 160 16.41 11.55 4.06
C GLY A 160 17.39 11.19 2.93
N SER A 161 18.18 12.15 2.45
CA SER A 161 19.12 11.95 1.32
C SER A 161 20.37 11.12 1.65
N SER A 162 20.56 10.76 2.92
CA SER A 162 21.70 9.98 3.39
C SER A 162 21.37 9.26 4.69
N SER A 163 22.16 8.24 5.02
CA SER A 163 22.10 7.59 6.33
C SER A 163 22.44 8.59 7.47
N PRO A 164 21.75 8.52 8.63
CA PRO A 164 20.59 7.68 8.90
C PRO A 164 19.35 8.21 8.18
N TRP A 165 18.61 7.31 7.52
CA TRP A 165 17.33 7.67 6.93
C TRP A 165 16.32 7.92 8.04
N ILE A 166 15.52 8.96 7.90
CA ILE A 166 14.45 9.27 8.85
C ILE A 166 13.20 8.38 8.65
N ARG A 167 13.13 7.64 7.52
CA ARG A 167 12.08 6.69 7.14
C ARG A 167 12.68 5.55 6.31
N HIS A 168 11.97 4.42 6.20
CA HIS A 168 12.40 3.29 5.37
C HIS A 168 12.00 3.52 3.89
N PRO A 169 12.86 3.17 2.91
CA PRO A 169 12.50 3.26 1.49
C PRO A 169 11.31 2.40 1.11
N THR A 170 10.58 2.84 0.09
CA THR A 170 9.53 2.06 -0.61
C THR A 170 9.88 1.95 -2.10
N ASP A 171 9.26 0.99 -2.79
CA ASP A 171 9.55 0.68 -4.20
C ASP A 171 11.05 0.42 -4.43
N ILE A 172 11.65 -0.36 -3.52
CA ILE A 172 13.05 -0.75 -3.56
C ILE A 172 13.18 -2.26 -3.61
N ALA A 173 14.12 -2.76 -4.42
CA ALA A 173 14.43 -4.18 -4.45
C ALA A 173 14.90 -4.66 -3.08
N LEU A 174 14.33 -5.74 -2.58
CA LEU A 174 14.82 -6.45 -1.41
C LEU A 174 16.15 -7.12 -1.79
N PRO A 175 17.30 -6.72 -1.22
CA PRO A 175 18.59 -7.27 -1.63
C PRO A 175 18.63 -8.79 -1.46
N THR A 176 19.38 -9.47 -2.33
CA THR A 176 19.54 -10.93 -2.29
C THR A 176 20.82 -11.37 -1.57
N THR A 177 21.60 -10.41 -1.05
CA THR A 177 22.91 -10.63 -0.45
C THR A 177 23.01 -9.94 0.92
N GLY A 178 24.07 -10.27 1.67
CA GLY A 178 24.31 -9.67 2.99
C GLY A 178 23.27 -10.11 4.01
N GLU A 179 22.78 -9.17 4.81
CA GLU A 179 21.80 -9.45 5.87
C GLU A 179 20.42 -9.89 5.38
N TYR A 180 20.14 -9.78 4.08
CA TYR A 180 18.84 -10.08 3.49
C TYR A 180 18.81 -11.46 2.81
N SER A 181 19.97 -12.12 2.66
CA SER A 181 20.08 -13.35 1.86
C SER A 181 19.36 -14.55 2.47
N ALA A 182 19.13 -14.54 3.78
CA ALA A 182 18.45 -15.63 4.47
C ALA A 182 16.92 -15.56 4.32
N TYR A 183 16.37 -14.41 3.96
CA TYR A 183 14.94 -14.28 3.69
C TYR A 183 14.67 -14.52 2.21
N ASP A 184 13.87 -15.55 1.92
CA ASP A 184 13.31 -15.82 0.59
C ASP A 184 11.78 -15.72 0.65
N PRO A 185 11.16 -14.64 0.11
CA PRO A 185 9.73 -14.45 0.17
C PRO A 185 8.95 -15.26 -0.88
N THR A 186 9.54 -16.30 -1.48
CA THR A 186 8.83 -17.15 -2.46
C THR A 186 8.23 -18.40 -1.82
N GLY A 187 7.08 -18.84 -2.32
CA GLY A 187 6.35 -20.02 -1.83
C GLY A 187 6.17 -19.99 -0.31
N ALA A 188 6.50 -21.10 0.36
CA ALA A 188 6.36 -21.23 1.81
C ALA A 188 7.26 -20.28 2.63
N GLY A 189 8.25 -19.62 2.02
CA GLY A 189 9.08 -18.61 2.68
C GLY A 189 8.43 -17.23 2.73
N TYR A 190 7.32 -17.01 2.01
CA TYR A 190 6.58 -15.76 2.05
C TYR A 190 6.06 -15.45 3.47
N SER A 191 6.10 -14.17 3.85
CA SER A 191 5.60 -13.71 5.14
C SER A 191 4.34 -12.88 4.95
N THR A 192 3.22 -13.33 5.47
CA THR A 192 1.98 -12.53 5.50
C THR A 192 2.04 -11.42 6.56
N GLU A 193 2.93 -11.54 7.55
CA GLU A 193 3.25 -10.48 8.51
C GLU A 193 4.09 -9.37 7.87
N ALA A 194 5.02 -9.70 6.95
CA ALA A 194 5.87 -8.72 6.27
C ALA A 194 5.89 -9.00 4.76
N PRO A 195 4.78 -8.72 4.04
CA PRO A 195 4.64 -9.08 2.64
C PRO A 195 5.54 -8.24 1.73
N VAL A 196 5.84 -8.75 0.55
CA VAL A 196 6.58 -8.04 -0.50
C VAL A 196 5.75 -7.99 -1.78
N ALA A 197 6.15 -7.12 -2.70
CA ALA A 197 5.62 -7.07 -4.05
C ALA A 197 6.59 -7.69 -5.06
N TRP A 198 6.14 -7.86 -6.30
CA TRP A 198 6.95 -8.35 -7.42
C TRP A 198 6.66 -7.58 -8.71
N VAL A 199 7.64 -7.54 -9.61
CA VAL A 199 7.44 -7.03 -10.97
C VAL A 199 6.43 -7.91 -11.72
N ASP A 200 6.60 -9.23 -11.68
CA ASP A 200 5.62 -10.21 -12.16
C ASP A 200 5.01 -10.99 -10.97
N PRO A 201 3.88 -10.55 -10.40
CA PRO A 201 3.24 -11.24 -9.29
C PRO A 201 2.67 -12.61 -9.67
N SER A 202 2.51 -12.94 -10.95
CA SER A 202 2.07 -14.27 -11.39
C SER A 202 3.22 -15.28 -11.41
N ASN A 203 4.47 -14.83 -11.44
CA ASN A 203 5.66 -15.68 -11.41
C ASN A 203 6.71 -15.12 -10.43
N PRO A 204 6.42 -15.10 -9.12
CA PRO A 204 7.27 -14.43 -8.14
C PRO A 204 8.66 -15.06 -8.07
N THR A 205 9.69 -14.23 -8.20
CA THR A 205 11.09 -14.64 -8.01
C THR A 205 11.75 -13.86 -6.87
N ARG A 206 12.74 -14.47 -6.22
CA ARG A 206 13.48 -13.83 -5.12
C ARG A 206 14.16 -12.52 -5.54
N SER A 207 14.68 -12.48 -6.77
CA SER A 207 15.40 -11.33 -7.32
C SER A 207 14.51 -10.13 -7.64
N GLU A 208 13.20 -10.35 -7.77
CA GLU A 208 12.21 -9.32 -8.10
C GLU A 208 11.37 -8.90 -6.88
N ALA A 209 11.66 -9.45 -5.70
CA ALA A 209 11.00 -9.07 -4.46
C ALA A 209 11.27 -7.58 -4.16
N ILE A 210 10.19 -6.85 -3.90
CA ILE A 210 10.19 -5.40 -3.70
C ILE A 210 9.55 -5.06 -2.35
N VAL A 211 10.22 -4.21 -1.58
CA VAL A 211 9.63 -3.63 -0.37
C VAL A 211 8.65 -2.53 -0.78
N MET A 212 7.42 -2.64 -0.30
CA MET A 212 6.31 -1.74 -0.61
C MET A 212 5.72 -1.13 0.67
N CYS A 213 4.80 -0.18 0.55
CA CYS A 213 4.12 0.41 1.72
C CYS A 213 3.48 -0.65 2.62
N LEU A 214 2.84 -1.66 2.02
CA LEU A 214 2.16 -2.71 2.76
C LEU A 214 3.11 -3.74 3.38
N SER A 215 4.43 -3.67 3.14
CA SER A 215 5.39 -4.56 3.82
C SER A 215 5.41 -4.36 5.33
N CYS A 216 5.10 -3.15 5.80
CA CYS A 216 5.04 -2.83 7.23
C CYS A 216 3.64 -2.39 7.68
N HIS A 217 2.81 -1.86 6.78
CA HIS A 217 1.48 -1.33 7.11
C HIS A 217 0.36 -2.29 6.68
N ARG A 218 -0.75 -2.29 7.43
CA ARG A 218 -2.01 -2.91 7.01
C ARG A 218 -2.92 -1.87 6.36
N PRO A 219 -3.58 -2.22 5.24
CA PRO A 219 -4.64 -1.37 4.71
C PRO A 219 -5.82 -1.32 5.70
N HIS A 220 -6.56 -0.20 5.68
CA HIS A 220 -7.75 0.09 6.51
C HIS A 220 -7.50 0.26 8.02
N GLY A 221 -6.62 -0.54 8.62
CA GLY A 221 -6.19 -0.38 10.01
C GLY A 221 -5.62 -1.66 10.63
N SER A 222 -4.97 -1.52 11.79
CA SER A 222 -4.42 -2.62 12.58
C SER A 222 -4.63 -2.37 14.07
N ASP A 223 -4.26 -3.34 14.90
CA ASP A 223 -4.20 -3.18 16.36
C ASP A 223 -2.96 -2.42 16.83
N GLN A 224 -2.11 -1.95 15.91
CA GLN A 224 -0.88 -1.21 16.17
C GLN A 224 -1.01 0.25 15.71
N PRO A 225 -0.37 1.21 16.40
CA PRO A 225 -0.28 2.59 15.94
C PRO A 225 0.34 2.68 14.53
N ASP A 226 0.01 3.75 13.82
CA ASP A 226 0.45 4.02 12.44
C ASP A 226 0.05 2.90 11.46
N MET A 227 -0.96 2.09 11.83
CA MET A 227 -1.44 0.92 11.10
C MET A 227 -0.35 -0.12 10.80
N LEU A 228 0.64 -0.23 11.69
CA LEU A 228 1.72 -1.20 11.52
C LEU A 228 1.22 -2.64 11.66
N ARG A 229 1.94 -3.58 11.06
CA ARG A 229 1.64 -5.02 11.14
C ARG A 229 2.10 -5.64 12.47
N TRP A 230 2.99 -4.97 13.19
CA TRP A 230 3.58 -5.40 14.46
C TRP A 230 3.89 -4.20 15.37
N ASP A 231 4.14 -4.46 16.65
CA ASP A 231 4.57 -3.46 17.61
C ASP A 231 6.02 -3.02 17.33
N TYR A 232 6.17 -1.81 16.78
CA TYR A 232 7.47 -1.25 16.44
C TYR A 232 8.38 -1.04 17.67
N SER A 233 7.81 -0.85 18.87
CA SER A 233 8.60 -0.65 20.09
C SER A 233 9.42 -1.89 20.47
N GLN A 234 9.06 -3.06 19.94
CA GLN A 234 9.79 -4.31 20.11
C GLN A 234 10.89 -4.53 19.07
N MET A 235 11.00 -3.67 18.05
CA MET A 235 12.00 -3.80 16.97
C MET A 235 13.36 -3.23 17.42
N ILE A 236 13.91 -3.82 18.48
CA ILE A 236 15.17 -3.41 19.10
C ILE A 236 16.31 -4.24 18.51
N VAL A 237 17.27 -3.57 17.86
CA VAL A 237 18.42 -4.25 17.24
C VAL A 237 19.25 -4.99 18.28
N GLY A 238 19.56 -6.27 18.03
CA GLY A 238 20.38 -7.10 18.92
C GLY A 238 19.66 -7.64 20.15
N SER A 239 18.32 -7.58 20.19
CA SER A 239 17.49 -8.09 21.28
C SER A 239 17.19 -9.59 21.17
N GLY A 240 17.44 -10.20 20.01
CA GLY A 240 17.07 -11.56 19.65
C GLY A 240 15.63 -11.71 19.15
N ASN A 241 14.88 -10.61 19.00
CA ASN A 241 13.48 -10.65 18.53
C ASN A 241 13.40 -11.03 17.04
N THR A 242 12.40 -11.81 16.66
CA THR A 242 12.16 -12.23 15.27
C THR A 242 10.85 -11.66 14.74
N GLY A 243 10.66 -11.68 13.42
CA GLY A 243 9.47 -11.11 12.78
C GLY A 243 9.60 -9.61 12.55
N GLY A 244 8.54 -9.00 12.00
CA GLY A 244 8.53 -7.59 11.64
C GLY A 244 9.72 -7.16 10.79
N CYS A 245 10.48 -6.15 11.24
CA CYS A 245 11.69 -5.67 10.55
C CYS A 245 12.74 -6.77 10.36
N PHE A 246 12.85 -7.69 11.32
CA PHE A 246 13.84 -8.76 11.31
C PHE A 246 13.48 -9.91 10.37
N THR A 247 12.28 -9.89 9.77
CA THR A 247 11.94 -10.77 8.65
C THR A 247 12.90 -10.54 7.48
N CYS A 248 13.18 -9.28 7.14
CA CYS A 248 14.11 -8.93 6.06
C CYS A 248 15.55 -8.70 6.58
N HIS A 249 15.69 -8.09 7.76
CA HIS A 249 16.99 -7.78 8.36
C HIS A 249 17.48 -8.91 9.27
N THR A 250 17.81 -10.07 8.69
CA THR A 250 17.96 -11.33 9.43
C THR A 250 19.19 -11.39 10.34
N THR A 251 20.08 -10.40 10.27
CA THR A 251 21.28 -10.31 11.14
C THR A 251 21.21 -9.14 12.13
N LYS A 252 20.04 -8.51 12.28
CA LYS A 252 19.82 -7.35 13.16
C LYS A 252 18.95 -7.66 14.37
N ASN A 253 18.43 -8.88 14.48
CA ASN A 253 17.55 -9.30 15.56
C ASN A 253 18.19 -9.17 16.93
#